data_AF-A0A0C3EVQ9-F1
#
_entry.id   AF-A0A0C3EVQ9-F1
#
_cell.length_a   1.000
_cell.length_b   1.000
_cell.length_c   1.000
_cell.angle_alpha   90.00
_cell.angle_beta   90.00
_cell.angle_gamma   90.00
#
_symmetry.space_group_name_H-M   'P 1'
#
loop_
_entity.id
_entity.type
_entity.pdbx_description
1 polymer ?
#
loop_
_entity_poly.entity_id
_entity_poly.type
_entity_poly.pdbx_seq_one_letter_code
_entity_poly.pdbx_strand_id
1 'polypeptide(L)'
;MVAAPLISPSIPTHDIQTHILLMRAMHKLQVDIQPGGVPFDSQSGVPQPSDSMLSFLHHAVQRFGAWVDAQKHIERRPSLSSLSQEHIPPLDVLMIWHAYMLSPSSYYEDGQENIPALGKLGGMPWHTLVCHVIGFY
;
A
#
# COMPACT_ATOMS: atom_id res chain seq x y z
N MET A 1 -4.61 -15.50 -42.17
CA MET A 1 -4.59 -15.38 -40.70
C MET A 1 -3.63 -14.25 -40.35
N VAL A 2 -4.16 -13.08 -39.99
CA VAL A 2 -3.36 -11.91 -39.62
C VAL A 2 -3.02 -12.03 -38.14
N ALA A 3 -1.74 -12.06 -37.80
CA ALA A 3 -1.28 -12.06 -36.41
C ALA A 3 -1.69 -10.74 -35.76
N ALA A 4 -2.47 -10.80 -34.68
CA ALA A 4 -2.77 -9.62 -33.87
C ALA A 4 -1.44 -9.03 -33.35
N PRO A 5 -1.24 -7.69 -33.43
CA PRO A 5 -0.05 -7.09 -32.88
C PRO A 5 0.00 -7.40 -31.38
N LEU A 6 1.15 -7.86 -30.90
CA LEU A 6 1.39 -8.03 -29.47
C LEU A 6 1.33 -6.64 -28.83
N ILE A 7 0.15 -6.28 -28.31
CA ILE A 7 -0.04 -5.10 -27.48
C ILE A 7 0.81 -5.36 -26.24
N SER A 8 2.01 -4.83 -26.23
CA SER A 8 2.83 -4.85 -25.02
C SER A 8 2.05 -4.04 -23.98
N PRO A 9 1.64 -4.62 -22.83
CA PRO A 9 1.11 -3.81 -21.76
C PRO A 9 2.26 -2.92 -21.28
N SER A 10 2.35 -1.71 -21.84
CA SER A 10 3.37 -0.75 -21.49
C SER A 10 3.02 -0.21 -20.12
N ILE A 11 3.40 -0.94 -19.06
CA ILE A 11 3.41 -0.38 -17.70
C ILE A 11 4.21 0.92 -17.79
N PRO A 12 3.59 2.07 -17.50
CA PRO A 12 4.29 3.35 -17.61
C PRO A 12 5.54 3.35 -16.72
N THR A 13 6.65 3.88 -17.23
CA THR A 13 7.91 3.93 -16.48
C THR A 13 7.77 4.67 -15.14
N HIS A 14 6.87 5.66 -15.07
CA HIS A 14 6.59 6.39 -13.84
C HIS A 14 5.92 5.53 -12.76
N ASP A 15 5.10 4.54 -13.11
CA ASP A 15 4.50 3.62 -12.14
C ASP A 15 5.57 2.75 -11.49
N ILE A 16 6.52 2.26 -12.30
CA ILE A 16 7.67 1.49 -11.83
C ILE A 16 8.54 2.34 -10.91
N GLN A 17 8.84 3.58 -11.31
CA GLN A 17 9.61 4.52 -10.48
C GLN A 17 8.92 4.79 -9.14
N THR A 18 7.61 5.04 -9.16
CA THR A 18 6.82 5.31 -7.94
C THR A 18 6.80 4.11 -7.02
N HIS A 19 6.62 2.91 -7.58
CA HIS A 19 6.70 1.67 -6.82
C HIS A 19 8.06 1.53 -6.13
N ILE A 20 9.16 1.72 -6.86
CA ILE A 20 10.52 1.67 -6.29
C ILE A 20 10.71 2.72 -5.17
N LEU A 21 10.20 3.94 -5.36
CA LEU A 21 10.27 5.00 -4.35
C LEU A 21 9.46 4.64 -3.11
N LEU A 22 8.27 4.08 -3.27
CA LEU A 22 7.45 3.61 -2.15
C LEU A 22 8.18 2.48 -1.40
N MET A 23 8.75 1.50 -2.11
CA MET A 23 9.52 0.41 -1.51
C MET A 23 10.73 0.94 -0.74
N ARG A 24 11.42 1.96 -1.26
CA ARG A 24 12.52 2.63 -0.56
C ARG A 24 12.04 3.33 0.72
N ALA A 25 10.93 4.04 0.66
CA ALA A 25 10.35 4.74 1.82
C ALA A 25 9.91 3.73 2.91
N MET A 26 9.25 2.64 2.53
CA MET A 26 8.88 1.55 3.44
C MET A 26 10.12 0.91 4.08
N HIS A 27 11.15 0.62 3.29
CA HIS A 27 12.39 0.04 3.81
C HIS A 27 13.06 0.98 4.81
N LYS A 28 13.14 2.28 4.50
CA LYS A 28 13.67 3.29 5.43
C LYS A 28 12.85 3.32 6.73
N LEU A 29 11.53 3.37 6.64
CA LEU A 29 10.64 3.35 7.79
C LEU A 29 10.88 2.11 8.67
N GLN A 30 11.03 0.92 8.06
CA GLN A 30 11.32 -0.30 8.79
C GLN A 30 12.67 -0.25 9.52
N VAL A 31 13.73 0.26 8.87
CA VAL A 31 15.06 0.43 9.48
C VAL A 31 15.02 1.46 10.61
N ASP A 32 14.26 2.55 10.46
CA ASP A 32 14.15 3.60 11.47
C ASP A 32 13.41 3.09 12.73
N ILE A 33 12.42 2.18 12.59
CA ILE A 33 11.70 1.55 13.71
C ILE A 33 12.54 0.44 14.35
N GLN A 34 13.24 -0.33 13.53
CA GLN A 34 13.98 -1.51 13.93
C GLN A 34 15.40 -1.51 13.34
N PRO A 35 16.33 -0.78 13.97
CA PRO A 35 17.71 -0.73 13.51
C PRO A 35 18.36 -2.12 13.64
N GLY A 36 18.96 -2.60 12.56
CA GLY A 36 19.61 -3.93 12.52
C GLY A 36 18.76 -5.04 11.87
N GLY A 37 17.56 -4.72 11.38
CA GLY A 37 16.70 -5.68 10.67
C GLY A 37 15.91 -6.58 11.63
N VAL A 38 15.33 -7.66 11.11
CA VAL A 38 14.49 -8.58 11.89
C VAL A 38 15.37 -9.57 12.67
N PRO A 39 15.37 -9.56 14.01
CA PRO A 39 16.05 -10.54 14.85
C PRO A 39 15.60 -11.95 14.51
N PHE A 40 16.53 -12.89 14.58
CA PHE A 40 16.20 -14.30 14.55
C PHE A 40 16.01 -14.76 15.98
N ASP A 41 14.92 -15.46 16.26
CA ASP A 41 14.80 -16.16 17.52
C ASP A 41 15.86 -17.26 17.59
N SER A 42 16.68 -17.23 18.64
CA SER A 42 17.78 -18.18 18.87
C SER A 42 17.30 -19.62 19.01
N GLN A 43 16.02 -19.85 19.36
CA GLN A 43 15.48 -21.20 19.55
C GLN A 43 14.77 -21.75 18.32
N SER A 44 13.94 -20.96 17.64
CA SER A 44 13.20 -21.40 16.45
C SER A 44 13.92 -21.13 15.12
N GLY A 45 14.90 -20.24 15.10
CA GLY A 45 15.54 -19.75 13.87
C GLY A 45 14.60 -18.94 12.98
N VAL A 46 13.38 -18.64 13.45
CA VAL A 46 12.38 -17.87 12.71
C VAL A 46 12.66 -16.39 12.92
N PRO A 47 12.68 -15.57 11.86
CA PRO A 47 12.78 -14.12 12.01
C PRO A 47 11.54 -13.59 12.74
N GLN A 48 11.76 -12.93 13.88
CA GLN A 48 10.72 -12.36 14.73
C GLN A 48 10.87 -10.83 14.77
N PRO A 49 9.80 -10.07 14.47
CA PRO A 49 9.82 -8.62 14.64
C PRO A 49 10.04 -8.25 16.11
N SER A 50 10.72 -7.12 16.35
CA SER A 50 10.87 -6.56 17.69
C SER A 50 9.53 -6.08 18.26
N ASP A 51 9.44 -5.92 19.58
CA ASP A 51 8.25 -5.36 20.24
C ASP A 51 7.88 -3.98 19.67
N SER A 52 8.87 -3.15 19.32
CA SER A 52 8.65 -1.84 18.69
C SER A 52 8.04 -1.98 17.29
N MET A 53 8.53 -2.93 16.48
CA MET A 53 7.95 -3.23 15.17
C MET A 53 6.53 -3.80 15.31
N LEU A 54 6.28 -4.67 16.28
CA LEU A 54 4.94 -5.23 16.55
C LEU A 54 3.93 -4.16 16.98
N SER A 55 4.34 -3.26 17.88
CA SER A 55 3.50 -2.13 18.31
C SER A 55 3.21 -1.18 17.15
N PHE A 56 4.23 -0.89 16.34
CA PHE A 56 4.07 -0.08 15.13
C PHE A 56 3.08 -0.71 14.15
N LEU A 57 3.21 -2.01 13.85
CA LEU A 57 2.30 -2.72 12.94
C LEU A 57 0.86 -2.71 13.46
N HIS A 58 0.65 -2.92 14.76
CA HIS A 58 -0.68 -2.80 15.37
C HIS A 58 -1.30 -1.43 15.13
N HIS A 59 -0.55 -0.35 15.39
CA HIS A 59 -1.05 1.00 15.17
C HIS A 59 -1.28 1.28 13.68
N ALA A 60 -0.40 0.82 12.79
CA ALA A 60 -0.54 1.01 11.35
C ALA A 60 -1.79 0.31 10.81
N VAL A 61 -2.10 -0.91 11.28
CA VAL A 61 -3.33 -1.64 10.92
C VAL A 61 -4.58 -0.93 11.43
N GLN A 62 -4.55 -0.43 12.67
CA GLN A 62 -5.66 0.37 13.21
C GLN A 62 -5.90 1.65 12.40
N ARG A 63 -4.83 2.36 12.05
CA ARG A 63 -4.89 3.57 11.21
C ARG A 63 -5.38 3.25 9.80
N PHE A 64 -5.01 2.09 9.25
CA PHE A 64 -5.54 1.62 7.97
C PHE A 64 -7.05 1.40 8.04
N GLY A 65 -7.55 0.70 9.06
CA GLY A 65 -8.99 0.51 9.27
C GLY A 65 -9.73 1.84 9.38
N ALA A 66 -9.24 2.76 10.21
CA ALA A 66 -9.82 4.10 10.36
C ALA A 66 -9.79 4.92 9.06
N TRP A 67 -8.72 4.81 8.27
CA TRP A 67 -8.62 5.48 6.98
C TRP A 67 -9.63 4.91 5.97
N VAL A 68 -9.78 3.59 5.90
CA VAL A 68 -10.78 2.91 5.06
C VAL A 68 -12.20 3.36 5.44
N ASP A 69 -12.51 3.43 6.74
CA ASP A 69 -13.80 3.92 7.21
C ASP A 69 -14.04 5.39 6.85
N ALA A 70 -13.00 6.23 6.91
CA ALA A 70 -13.10 7.62 6.46
C ALA A 70 -13.40 7.73 4.96
N GLN A 71 -12.91 6.79 4.13
CA GLN A 71 -13.22 6.77 2.69
C GLN A 71 -14.71 6.49 2.42
N LYS A 72 -15.41 5.72 3.28
CA LYS A 72 -16.85 5.46 3.16
C LYS A 72 -17.69 6.74 3.15
N HIS A 73 -17.24 7.78 3.85
CA HIS A 73 -17.94 9.06 3.90
C HIS A 73 -17.63 9.98 2.70
N ILE A 74 -16.49 9.77 2.04
CA ILE A 74 -16.08 10.50 0.82
C ILE A 74 -16.87 9.99 -0.40
N GLU A 75 -17.50 8.82 -0.31
CA GLU A 75 -18.33 8.15 -1.34
C GLU A 75 -19.51 8.98 -1.90
N ARG A 76 -19.85 10.13 -1.31
CA ARG A 76 -20.84 11.05 -1.89
C ARG A 76 -20.31 11.85 -3.08
N ARG A 77 -19.04 11.68 -3.49
CA ARG A 77 -18.46 12.33 -4.67
C ARG A 77 -18.41 11.35 -5.86
N PRO A 78 -18.93 11.73 -7.05
CA PRO A 78 -19.09 10.82 -8.19
C PRO A 78 -17.80 10.41 -8.92
N SER A 79 -16.61 10.85 -8.50
CA SER A 79 -15.34 10.44 -9.11
C SER A 79 -14.28 10.08 -8.07
N LEU A 80 -14.32 8.84 -7.57
CA LEU A 80 -13.27 8.26 -6.71
C LEU A 80 -12.12 7.63 -7.51
N SER A 81 -12.11 7.75 -8.84
CA SER A 81 -11.06 7.19 -9.72
C SER A 81 -9.66 7.76 -9.48
N SER A 82 -9.54 8.80 -8.66
CA SER A 82 -8.27 9.30 -8.16
C SER A 82 -8.43 9.73 -6.71
N LEU A 83 -7.73 9.08 -5.77
CA LEU A 83 -7.47 9.70 -4.47
C LEU A 83 -6.87 11.08 -4.75
N SER A 84 -7.51 12.15 -4.26
CA SER A 84 -6.89 13.47 -4.35
C SER A 84 -5.69 13.50 -3.40
N GLN A 85 -4.74 14.39 -3.66
CA GLN A 85 -3.50 14.51 -2.88
C GLN A 85 -3.75 14.70 -1.37
N GLU A 86 -4.91 15.25 -1.00
CA GLU A 86 -5.36 15.47 0.39
C GLU A 86 -5.86 14.20 1.10
N HIS A 87 -6.18 13.15 0.35
CA HIS A 87 -6.70 11.88 0.90
C HIS A 87 -5.69 10.74 0.84
N ILE A 88 -4.45 11.02 0.39
CA ILE A 88 -3.36 10.06 0.42
C ILE A 88 -3.08 9.70 1.89
N PRO A 89 -3.15 8.41 2.28
CA PRO A 89 -2.86 8.02 3.63
C PRO A 89 -1.36 8.18 3.95
N PRO A 90 -1.00 8.26 5.24
CA PRO A 90 0.40 8.28 5.69
C PRO A 90 1.15 7.00 5.30
N LEU A 91 2.49 7.07 5.30
CA LEU A 91 3.38 6.00 4.81
C LEU A 91 3.16 4.64 5.49
N ASP A 92 2.86 4.63 6.79
CA ASP A 92 2.58 3.40 7.53
C ASP A 92 1.28 2.71 7.08
N VAL A 93 0.25 3.51 6.77
CA VAL A 93 -1.00 3.00 6.20
C VAL A 93 -0.82 2.56 4.76
N LEU A 94 -0.04 3.28 3.95
CA LEU A 94 0.36 2.85 2.60
C LEU A 94 1.13 1.52 2.65
N MET A 95 1.94 1.31 3.71
CA MET A 95 2.65 0.05 3.93
C MET A 95 1.69 -1.13 4.13
N ILE A 96 0.70 -0.98 5.02
CA ILE A 96 -0.30 -2.02 5.28
C ILE A 96 -1.14 -2.28 4.04
N TRP A 97 -1.60 -1.23 3.35
CA TRP A 97 -2.42 -1.38 2.15
C TRP A 97 -1.65 -2.12 1.04
N HIS A 98 -0.40 -1.75 0.78
CA HIS A 98 0.45 -2.44 -0.18
C HIS A 98 0.66 -3.92 0.18
N ALA A 99 0.98 -4.22 1.44
CA ALA A 99 1.14 -5.60 1.90
C ALA A 99 -0.13 -6.43 1.72
N TYR A 100 -1.31 -5.83 1.93
CA TYR A 100 -2.59 -6.50 1.73
C TYR A 100 -2.87 -6.81 0.25
N MET A 101 -2.51 -5.91 -0.66
CA MET A 101 -2.63 -6.15 -2.12
C MET A 101 -1.73 -7.29 -2.63
N LEU A 102 -0.73 -7.74 -1.86
CA LEU A 102 0.07 -8.91 -2.21
C LEU A 102 -0.73 -10.23 -2.14
N SER A 103 -1.91 -10.23 -1.52
CA SER A 103 -2.89 -11.32 -1.61
C SER A 103 -4.06 -10.91 -2.52
N PRO A 104 -3.92 -11.02 -3.86
CA PRO A 104 -4.87 -10.43 -4.81
C PRO A 104 -6.28 -11.03 -4.70
N SER A 105 -6.42 -12.33 -4.43
CA SER A 105 -7.72 -12.98 -4.27
C SER A 105 -8.47 -12.45 -3.06
N SER A 106 -7.82 -12.44 -1.89
CA SER A 106 -8.41 -11.94 -0.64
C SER A 106 -8.75 -10.46 -0.76
N TYR A 107 -7.85 -9.66 -1.32
CA TYR A 107 -8.08 -8.23 -1.51
C TYR A 107 -9.28 -7.94 -2.43
N TYR A 108 -9.45 -8.73 -3.50
CA TYR A 108 -10.58 -8.59 -4.41
C TYR A 108 -11.90 -9.02 -3.75
N GLU A 109 -11.94 -10.18 -3.10
CA GLU A 109 -13.12 -10.69 -2.38
C GLU A 109 -13.56 -9.70 -1.30
N ASP A 110 -12.62 -9.21 -0.49
CA ASP A 110 -12.92 -8.22 0.54
C ASP A 110 -13.39 -6.90 -0.04
N GLY A 111 -12.84 -6.45 -1.17
CA GLY A 111 -13.31 -5.24 -1.86
C GLY A 111 -14.74 -5.35 -2.39
N GLN A 112 -15.21 -6.56 -2.68
CA GLN A 112 -16.54 -6.84 -3.21
C GLN A 112 -17.58 -7.08 -2.10
N GLU A 113 -17.20 -7.81 -1.05
CA GLU A 113 -18.14 -8.33 -0.05
C GLU A 113 -18.09 -7.59 1.28
N ASN A 114 -16.88 -7.21 1.74
CA ASN A 114 -16.66 -6.77 3.12
C ASN A 114 -16.36 -5.28 3.23
N ILE A 115 -15.65 -4.71 2.25
CA ILE A 115 -15.12 -3.36 2.28
C ILE A 115 -15.30 -2.70 0.89
N PRO A 116 -16.52 -2.26 0.54
CA PRO A 116 -16.81 -1.65 -0.78
C PRO A 116 -15.92 -0.44 -1.12
N ALA A 117 -15.43 0.27 -0.10
CA ALA A 117 -14.49 1.37 -0.28
C ALA A 117 -13.18 0.92 -0.95
N LEU A 118 -12.66 -0.27 -0.61
CA LEU A 118 -11.46 -0.83 -1.24
C LEU A 118 -11.73 -1.29 -2.68
N GLY A 119 -12.89 -1.91 -2.93
CA GLY A 119 -13.29 -2.28 -4.29
C GLY A 119 -13.38 -1.07 -5.23
N LYS A 120 -13.88 0.06 -4.72
CA LYS A 120 -13.94 1.34 -5.47
C LYS A 120 -12.57 1.97 -5.69
N LEU A 121 -11.66 1.86 -4.72
CA LEU A 121 -10.27 2.31 -4.87
C LEU A 121 -9.52 1.45 -5.89
N GLY A 122 -9.86 0.17 -5.97
CA GLY A 122 -9.19 -0.78 -6.86
C GLY A 122 -7.74 -0.97 -6.44
N GLY A 123 -6.82 -0.70 -7.37
CA GLY A 123 -5.37 -0.82 -7.14
C GLY A 123 -4.74 0.42 -6.52
N MET A 124 -3.43 0.34 -6.27
CA MET A 124 -2.66 1.46 -5.74
C MET A 124 -2.68 2.65 -6.73
N PRO A 125 -2.98 3.89 -6.27
CA PRO A 125 -3.03 5.07 -7.12
C PRO A 125 -1.63 5.63 -7.37
N TRP A 126 -0.82 4.90 -8.14
CA TRP A 126 0.60 5.21 -8.41
C TRP A 126 0.80 6.63 -8.92
N HIS A 127 0.00 7.08 -9.89
CA HIS A 127 0.09 8.42 -10.46
C HIS A 127 -0.05 9.54 -9.41
N THR A 128 -0.92 9.38 -8.41
CA THR A 128 -1.10 10.39 -7.35
C THR A 128 0.04 10.34 -6.32
N LEU A 129 0.61 9.15 -6.08
CA LEU A 129 1.70 8.96 -5.11
C LEU A 129 3.02 9.58 -5.57
N VAL A 130 3.28 9.66 -6.89
CA VAL A 130 4.46 10.32 -7.48
C VAL A 130 4.68 11.69 -6.85
N CYS A 131 3.63 12.52 -6.81
CA CYS A 131 3.71 13.90 -6.34
C CYS A 131 3.91 14.03 -4.82
N HIS A 132 3.53 13.00 -4.06
CA HIS A 132 3.57 13.02 -2.60
C HIS A 132 4.86 12.40 -2.05
N VAL A 133 5.29 11.26 -2.59
CA VAL A 133 6.49 10.55 -2.10
C VAL A 133 7.79 11.26 -2.52
N ILE A 134 7.81 11.96 -3.66
CA ILE A 134 8.95 12.77 -4.11
C ILE A 134 9.06 14.08 -3.30
N GLY A 135 7.98 14.56 -2.69
CA GLY A 135 7.97 15.81 -1.92
C GLY A 135 8.53 15.70 -0.50
N PHE A 136 8.71 14.48 0.03
CA PHE A 136 9.12 14.23 1.42
C PHE A 136 10.49 13.53 1.57
N TYR A 137 11.23 13.32 0.47
CA TYR A 137 12.58 12.71 0.49
C TYR A 137 13.51 13.23 -0.60
#